data_AF-A0ABC8RH84-F1
#
_entry.id   AF-A0ABC8RH84-F1
#
_cell.length_a   1.000
_cell.length_b   1.000
_cell.length_c   1.000
_cell.angle_alpha   90.00
_cell.angle_beta   90.00
_cell.angle_gamma   90.00
#
_symmetry.space_group_name_H-M   'P 1'
#
loop_
_entity.id
_entity.type
_entity.pdbx_description
1 polymer ?
#
loop_
_entity_poly.entity_id
_entity_poly.type
_entity_poly.pdbx_seq_one_letter_code
_entity_poly.pdbx_strand_id
1 'polypeptide(L)'
;MKNIVGKTKTVVALLLFIILLGTYFKFKDTHDYRSLFLPVSESVVQNGTLCRTGSPPLKVYMYDLPRRFNVGMLNRRSSDETPVSARTLPPWPLSSGLKKQHSVEYWMMASLLWDGEGGDGQTREAIRVLDPDSADVFFVPFFSSLSFNTHGHTMTDPATEIDRQLQVDLLKLLGQSNYWQSSAGRDHVIPMHHPNAFRFLREQVNASILIVADFGRYPKILSNLSKDVVAPYVHVVESFVDDDLPNPYESRSTLLYFRGRTVRKDEGVVRAKLAKILVGYEDVHYEQSFATEESIKASTYGMRTSKFCLHPAGDTPSSCRLFDAIVSHCVPVIVSDQIELPYEDEIDYTQFSVFFSVKEALVPGYIVTQLRQISKERWLKMWGRLKNISHHYEFQYPPRKEDAVNMLWRQVKHKLPAAKLAVHRNLRLKVPDWWRRRR
;
A
#
# COMPACT_ATOMS: atom_id res chain seq x y z
N MET A 1 -58.02 28.96 -34.83
CA MET A 1 -57.87 28.75 -33.37
C MET A 1 -56.80 27.74 -32.93
N LYS A 2 -56.32 26.81 -33.78
CA LYS A 2 -55.30 25.81 -33.36
C LYS A 2 -53.85 26.33 -33.19
N ASN A 3 -53.46 27.43 -33.84
CA ASN A 3 -52.08 27.96 -33.78
C ASN A 3 -51.79 28.94 -32.62
N ILE A 4 -52.81 29.40 -31.90
CA ILE A 4 -52.62 30.29 -30.74
C ILE A 4 -52.30 29.45 -29.50
N VAL A 5 -52.99 28.32 -29.31
CA VAL A 5 -52.81 27.42 -28.15
C VAL A 5 -51.41 26.78 -28.10
N GLY A 6 -50.79 26.51 -29.25
CA GLY A 6 -49.43 25.97 -29.31
C GLY A 6 -48.36 26.96 -28.84
N LYS A 7 -48.44 28.23 -29.27
CA LYS A 7 -47.50 29.28 -28.86
C LYS A 7 -47.62 29.60 -27.38
N THR A 8 -48.82 29.59 -26.81
CA THR A 8 -49.02 29.82 -25.36
C THR A 8 -48.39 28.71 -24.52
N LYS A 9 -48.46 27.44 -24.95
CA LYS A 9 -47.85 26.32 -24.23
C LYS A 9 -46.32 26.37 -24.25
N THR A 10 -45.71 26.75 -25.37
CA THR A 10 -44.25 26.88 -25.48
C THR A 10 -43.72 28.03 -24.61
N VAL A 11 -44.43 29.17 -24.55
CA VAL A 11 -44.05 30.31 -23.72
C VAL A 11 -44.16 29.98 -22.23
N VAL A 12 -45.21 29.27 -21.81
CA VAL A 12 -45.37 28.82 -20.41
C VAL A 12 -44.29 27.81 -20.01
N ALA A 13 -43.92 26.88 -20.90
CA ALA A 13 -42.85 25.93 -20.64
C ALA A 13 -41.48 26.63 -20.50
N LEU A 14 -41.20 27.64 -21.33
CA LEU A 14 -39.95 28.41 -21.25
C LEU A 14 -39.88 29.22 -19.94
N LEU A 15 -40.99 29.84 -19.54
CA LEU A 15 -41.10 30.56 -18.27
C LEU A 15 -40.89 29.63 -17.06
N LEU A 16 -41.50 28.44 -17.06
CA LEU A 16 -41.29 27.44 -16.01
C LEU A 16 -39.83 26.96 -15.95
N PHE A 17 -39.18 26.80 -17.09
CA PHE A 17 -37.77 26.40 -17.17
C PHE A 17 -36.84 27.49 -16.62
N ILE A 18 -37.11 28.76 -16.93
CA ILE A 18 -36.33 29.90 -16.41
C ILE A 18 -36.55 30.06 -14.90
N ILE A 19 -37.78 29.86 -14.40
CA ILE A 19 -38.06 29.87 -12.95
C ILE A 19 -37.32 28.72 -12.26
N LEU A 20 -37.34 27.51 -12.82
CA LEU A 20 -36.61 26.36 -12.30
C LEU A 20 -35.09 26.61 -12.26
N LEU A 21 -34.51 27.16 -13.34
CA LEU A 21 -33.10 27.56 -13.34
C LEU A 21 -32.80 28.63 -12.28
N GLY A 22 -33.64 29.66 -12.18
CA GLY A 22 -33.50 30.72 -11.19
C GLY A 22 -33.56 30.20 -9.75
N THR A 23 -34.46 29.25 -9.47
CA THR A 23 -34.52 28.58 -8.16
C THR A 23 -33.31 27.68 -7.92
N TYR A 24 -32.81 26.98 -8.93
CA TYR A 24 -31.63 26.13 -8.82
C TYR A 24 -30.36 26.94 -8.52
N PHE A 25 -30.18 28.09 -9.18
CA PHE A 25 -29.05 28.98 -8.90
C PHE A 25 -29.18 29.68 -7.54
N LYS A 26 -30.40 30.08 -7.12
CA LYS A 26 -30.62 30.58 -5.75
C LYS A 26 -30.37 29.52 -4.67
N PHE A 27 -30.67 28.24 -4.94
CA PHE A 27 -30.44 27.15 -3.97
C PHE A 27 -28.97 26.74 -3.87
N LYS A 28 -28.17 27.00 -4.90
CA LYS A 28 -26.74 26.64 -4.91
C LYS A 28 -25.88 27.62 -4.10
N ASP A 29 -26.34 28.86 -3.93
CA ASP A 29 -25.58 29.92 -3.26
C ASP A 29 -25.93 30.15 -1.77
N THR A 30 -26.84 29.36 -1.16
CA THR A 30 -27.27 29.63 0.24
C THR A 30 -27.26 28.46 1.21
N HIS A 31 -26.58 27.33 0.94
CA HIS A 31 -26.46 26.28 1.95
C HIS A 31 -25.05 25.67 2.02
N ASP A 32 -24.27 26.18 2.97
CA ASP A 32 -23.12 25.49 3.54
C ASP A 32 -23.62 24.41 4.52
N TYR A 33 -23.73 23.17 4.04
CA TYR A 33 -24.18 22.03 4.85
C TYR A 33 -23.11 21.54 5.85
N ARG A 34 -21.95 22.20 5.98
CA ARG A 34 -20.90 21.78 6.93
C ARG A 34 -21.15 22.15 8.40
N SER A 35 -22.22 22.90 8.71
CA SER A 35 -22.44 23.44 10.05
C SER A 35 -23.53 22.75 10.88
N LEU A 36 -24.24 21.75 10.33
CA LEU A 36 -25.42 21.15 10.99
C LEU A 36 -25.16 19.85 11.80
N PHE A 37 -23.92 19.39 11.93
CA PHE A 37 -23.57 18.22 12.76
C PHE A 37 -22.30 18.40 13.60
N LEU A 38 -22.13 19.56 14.23
CA LEU A 38 -21.18 19.71 15.33
C LEU A 38 -21.93 20.07 16.61
N PRO A 39 -22.16 19.15 17.55
CA PRO A 39 -22.11 19.55 18.93
C PRO A 39 -20.63 19.82 19.24
N VAL A 40 -20.30 21.10 19.43
CA VAL A 40 -19.10 21.51 20.15
C VAL A 40 -19.21 20.90 21.54
N SER A 41 -18.64 19.72 21.73
CA SER A 41 -18.36 19.21 23.07
C SER A 41 -17.03 19.85 23.47
N GLU A 42 -17.12 20.85 24.34
CA GLU A 42 -15.98 21.27 25.14
C GLU A 42 -15.34 20.02 25.74
N SER A 43 -14.03 19.88 25.54
CA SER A 43 -13.21 18.80 26.07
C SER A 43 -13.17 18.93 27.59
N VAL A 44 -14.17 18.37 28.27
CA VAL A 44 -14.01 17.96 29.66
C VAL A 44 -13.00 16.83 29.64
N VAL A 45 -11.79 17.11 30.10
CA VAL A 45 -10.79 16.11 30.48
C VAL A 45 -11.40 15.32 31.64
N GLN A 46 -12.25 14.34 31.32
CA GLN A 46 -12.56 13.29 32.25
C GLN A 46 -11.36 12.36 32.26
N ASN A 47 -10.69 12.29 33.42
CA ASN A 47 -9.84 11.18 33.83
C ASN A 47 -10.69 9.90 33.92
N GLY A 48 -11.19 9.44 32.78
CA GLY A 48 -11.69 8.10 32.61
C GLY A 48 -10.49 7.19 32.67
N THR A 49 -10.44 6.35 33.69
CA THR A 49 -9.52 5.23 33.78
C THR A 49 -9.75 4.35 32.54
N LEU A 50 -9.00 4.61 31.48
CA LEU A 50 -8.97 3.77 30.29
C LEU A 50 -8.56 2.38 30.77
N CYS A 51 -9.49 1.42 30.72
CA CYS A 51 -9.16 0.02 30.77
C CYS A 51 -8.18 -0.27 29.64
N ARG A 52 -6.88 -0.18 29.95
CA ARG A 52 -5.80 -0.77 29.17
C ARG A 52 -5.94 -2.29 29.26
N THR A 53 -6.85 -2.83 28.47
CA THR A 53 -6.80 -4.24 28.07
C THR A 53 -6.36 -4.22 26.62
N GLY A 54 -5.07 -4.50 26.38
CA GLY A 54 -4.57 -4.65 25.01
C GLY A 54 -5.40 -5.70 24.30
N SER A 55 -5.92 -5.37 23.11
CA SER A 55 -6.69 -6.34 22.33
C SER A 55 -5.84 -7.59 22.10
N PRO A 56 -6.40 -8.81 22.23
CA PRO A 56 -5.62 -10.03 22.07
C PRO A 56 -4.96 -10.08 20.68
N PRO A 57 -3.80 -10.74 20.55
CA PRO A 57 -3.15 -10.93 19.26
C PRO A 57 -4.09 -11.64 18.29
N LEU A 58 -3.97 -11.30 17.01
CA LEU A 58 -4.68 -11.99 15.93
C LEU A 58 -4.21 -13.45 15.85
N LYS A 59 -5.14 -14.41 15.95
CA LYS A 59 -4.80 -15.83 15.79
C LYS A 59 -4.80 -16.21 14.32
N VAL A 60 -3.63 -16.57 13.79
CA VAL A 60 -3.45 -16.86 12.37
C VAL A 60 -3.12 -18.33 12.19
N TYR A 61 -3.97 -19.07 11.45
CA TYR A 61 -3.56 -20.38 10.95
C TYR A 61 -2.80 -20.17 9.64
N MET A 62 -1.60 -20.72 9.54
CA MET A 62 -0.81 -20.68 8.31
C MET A 62 -0.85 -22.04 7.64
N TYR A 63 -1.25 -22.08 6.36
CA TYR A 63 -1.20 -23.30 5.56
C TYR A 63 0.24 -23.85 5.47
N ASP A 64 0.39 -25.14 5.72
CA ASP A 64 1.65 -25.86 5.54
C ASP A 64 1.88 -26.19 4.06
N LEU A 65 2.16 -25.14 3.27
CA LEU A 65 2.43 -25.28 1.84
C LEU A 65 3.82 -25.87 1.59
N PRO A 66 3.95 -26.76 0.58
CA PRO A 66 5.25 -27.24 0.13
C PRO A 66 6.21 -26.11 -0.27
N ARG A 67 7.52 -26.31 -0.11
CA ARG A 67 8.52 -25.24 -0.30
C ARG A 67 8.54 -24.66 -1.70
N ARG A 68 8.12 -25.40 -2.72
CA ARG A 68 7.99 -24.88 -4.09
C ARG A 68 7.09 -23.63 -4.19
N PHE A 69 6.18 -23.44 -3.24
CA PHE A 69 5.32 -22.26 -3.15
C PHE A 69 5.99 -21.06 -2.45
N ASN A 70 7.10 -21.26 -1.74
CA ASN A 70 7.74 -20.20 -0.95
C ASN A 70 9.28 -20.23 -1.06
N VAL A 71 9.97 -20.70 -0.02
CA VAL A 71 11.41 -20.60 0.16
C VAL A 71 12.21 -21.48 -0.81
N GLY A 72 11.57 -22.47 -1.45
CA GLY A 72 12.17 -23.25 -2.53
C GLY A 72 12.55 -22.37 -3.74
N MET A 73 11.83 -21.28 -3.97
CA MET A 73 12.18 -20.31 -5.02
C MET A 73 13.41 -19.45 -4.68
N LEU A 74 13.81 -19.37 -3.40
CA LEU A 74 15.05 -18.71 -2.98
C LEU A 74 16.28 -19.58 -3.23
N ASN A 75 16.14 -20.91 -3.16
CA ASN A 75 17.21 -21.86 -3.40
C ASN A 75 16.76 -23.01 -4.32
N ARG A 76 16.94 -22.80 -5.63
CA ARG A 76 16.54 -23.75 -6.68
C ARG A 76 17.32 -25.08 -6.69
N ARG A 77 18.30 -25.27 -5.80
CA ARG A 77 19.11 -26.50 -5.73
C ARG A 77 18.49 -27.59 -4.85
N SER A 78 17.44 -27.25 -4.09
CA SER A 78 16.75 -28.20 -3.22
C SER A 78 15.43 -28.63 -3.84
N SER A 79 15.17 -29.94 -3.83
CA SER A 79 13.87 -30.54 -4.17
C SER A 79 13.07 -30.90 -2.90
N ASP A 80 13.44 -30.34 -1.75
CA ASP A 80 12.70 -30.55 -0.49
C ASP A 80 11.33 -29.89 -0.61
N GLU A 81 10.27 -30.67 -0.39
CA GLU A 81 8.88 -30.18 -0.37
C GLU A 81 8.34 -30.04 1.06
N THR A 82 9.14 -30.34 2.09
CA THR A 82 8.72 -30.27 3.49
C THR A 82 8.41 -28.83 3.90
N PRO A 83 7.21 -28.54 4.43
CA PRO A 83 6.83 -27.20 4.88
C PRO A 83 7.88 -26.55 5.78
N VAL A 84 8.08 -25.25 5.60
CA VAL A 84 9.10 -24.48 6.31
C VAL A 84 8.72 -24.29 7.79
N SER A 85 9.72 -24.37 8.67
CA SER A 85 9.60 -24.16 10.11
C SER A 85 10.54 -23.04 10.56
N ALA A 86 10.43 -22.60 11.81
CA ALA A 86 11.35 -21.63 12.41
C ALA A 86 12.83 -22.05 12.26
N ARG A 87 13.12 -23.35 12.43
CA ARG A 87 14.47 -23.92 12.36
C ARG A 87 15.01 -24.05 10.93
N THR A 88 14.13 -24.06 9.94
CA THR A 88 14.47 -24.33 8.53
C THR A 88 14.22 -23.15 7.61
N LEU A 89 13.83 -21.99 8.15
CA LEU A 89 13.64 -20.74 7.43
C LEU A 89 15.00 -20.19 6.97
N PRO A 90 15.30 -20.13 5.66
CA PRO A 90 16.52 -19.49 5.18
C PRO A 90 16.43 -17.97 5.36
N PRO A 91 17.55 -17.27 5.60
CA PRO A 91 17.58 -15.81 5.56
C PRO A 91 17.26 -15.31 4.15
N TRP A 92 16.65 -14.14 4.05
CA TRP A 92 16.46 -13.49 2.75
C TRP A 92 17.83 -13.20 2.10
N PRO A 93 18.06 -13.53 0.81
CA PRO A 93 19.37 -13.37 0.20
C PRO A 93 19.80 -11.89 0.14
N LEU A 94 21.01 -11.59 0.61
CA LEU A 94 21.57 -10.22 0.63
C LEU A 94 21.69 -9.61 -0.78
N SER A 95 22.06 -10.42 -1.78
CA SER A 95 22.25 -10.01 -3.18
C SER A 95 20.96 -9.99 -4.01
N SER A 96 19.79 -9.87 -3.38
CA SER A 96 18.50 -9.88 -4.09
C SER A 96 18.23 -8.62 -4.92
N GLY A 97 18.98 -7.54 -4.69
CA GLY A 97 18.78 -6.25 -5.35
C GLY A 97 17.32 -5.81 -5.33
N LEU A 98 16.79 -5.36 -6.47
CA LEU A 98 15.38 -4.96 -6.61
C LEU A 98 14.36 -6.06 -6.29
N LYS A 99 14.73 -7.35 -6.33
CA LYS A 99 13.78 -8.43 -6.00
C LYS A 99 13.35 -8.37 -4.54
N LYS A 100 14.17 -7.78 -3.65
CA LYS A 100 13.86 -7.57 -2.23
C LYS A 100 12.58 -6.74 -2.04
N GLN A 101 12.31 -5.76 -2.90
CA GLN A 101 11.22 -4.79 -2.68
C GLN A 101 9.82 -5.42 -2.62
N HIS A 102 9.64 -6.62 -3.18
CA HIS A 102 8.40 -7.40 -3.13
C HIS A 102 8.56 -8.70 -2.36
N SER A 103 9.22 -8.65 -1.20
CA SER A 103 9.42 -9.80 -0.30
C SER A 103 8.44 -9.84 0.88
N VAL A 104 7.33 -9.10 0.82
CA VAL A 104 6.34 -8.99 1.91
C VAL A 104 5.84 -10.37 2.35
N GLU A 105 5.62 -11.28 1.40
CA GLU A 105 5.24 -12.68 1.66
C GLU A 105 6.20 -13.39 2.62
N TYR A 106 7.51 -13.19 2.42
CA TYR A 106 8.54 -13.79 3.25
C TYR A 106 8.49 -13.26 4.67
N TRP A 107 8.41 -11.95 4.84
CA TRP A 107 8.44 -11.33 6.16
C TRP A 107 7.18 -11.65 6.98
N MET A 108 6.00 -11.67 6.35
CA MET A 108 4.76 -12.10 7.00
C MET A 108 4.84 -13.56 7.44
N MET A 109 5.31 -14.46 6.56
CA MET A 109 5.52 -15.88 6.91
C MET A 109 6.53 -16.04 8.05
N ALA A 110 7.68 -15.37 7.96
CA ALA A 110 8.72 -15.40 8.97
C ALA A 110 8.17 -14.94 10.34
N SER A 111 7.38 -13.87 10.37
CA SER A 111 6.77 -13.38 11.61
C SER A 111 5.85 -14.38 12.30
N LEU A 112 5.21 -15.28 11.55
CA LEU A 112 4.37 -16.35 12.10
C LEU A 112 5.17 -17.58 12.54
N LEU A 113 6.33 -17.80 11.92
CA LEU A 113 7.23 -18.89 12.30
C LEU A 113 8.03 -18.57 13.57
N TRP A 114 8.25 -17.30 13.89
CA TRP A 114 8.98 -16.89 15.07
C TRP A 114 8.31 -17.43 16.36
N ASP A 115 9.04 -18.20 17.16
CA ASP A 115 8.55 -18.89 18.36
C ASP A 115 8.62 -18.02 19.64
N GLY A 116 9.24 -16.84 19.55
CA GLY A 116 9.30 -15.88 20.66
C GLY A 116 10.53 -16.01 21.56
N GLU A 117 11.49 -16.89 21.25
CA GLU A 117 12.73 -17.00 22.02
C GLU A 117 13.61 -15.75 21.82
N GLY A 118 13.80 -14.96 22.89
CA GLY A 118 14.70 -13.79 22.89
C GLY A 118 14.03 -12.43 22.59
N GLY A 119 12.70 -12.34 22.65
CA GLY A 119 11.98 -11.06 22.56
C GLY A 119 11.67 -10.44 23.92
N ASP A 120 11.63 -9.11 23.98
CA ASP A 120 11.51 -8.26 25.17
C ASP A 120 10.13 -8.30 25.87
N GLY A 121 9.39 -9.42 25.79
CA GLY A 121 8.04 -9.54 26.35
C GLY A 121 6.99 -8.67 25.67
N GLN A 122 7.26 -8.14 24.47
CA GLN A 122 6.36 -7.22 23.76
C GLN A 122 5.19 -7.95 23.10
N THR A 123 4.01 -7.32 23.13
CA THR A 123 2.75 -7.83 22.58
C THR A 123 2.84 -7.93 21.06
N ARG A 124 2.74 -9.15 20.52
CA ARG A 124 2.72 -9.40 19.06
C ARG A 124 1.35 -9.04 18.51
N GLU A 125 1.29 -8.49 17.30
CA GLU A 125 0.00 -8.22 16.65
C GLU A 125 -0.69 -9.48 16.13
N ALA A 126 0.10 -10.49 15.76
CA ALA A 126 -0.37 -11.81 15.35
C ALA A 126 0.46 -12.93 15.97
N ILE A 127 -0.22 -14.06 16.21
CA ILE A 127 0.39 -15.32 16.65
C ILE A 127 -0.06 -16.45 15.72
N ARG A 128 0.85 -17.38 15.43
CA ARG A 128 0.49 -18.61 14.70
C ARG A 128 -0.25 -19.56 15.63
N VAL A 129 -1.38 -20.07 15.17
CA VAL A 129 -2.07 -21.20 15.80
C VAL A 129 -1.90 -22.45 14.92
N LEU A 130 -1.77 -23.61 15.57
CA LEU A 130 -1.64 -24.90 14.87
C LEU A 130 -2.99 -25.56 14.62
N ASP A 131 -3.97 -25.30 15.50
CA ASP A 131 -5.34 -25.75 15.31
C ASP A 131 -6.12 -24.73 14.46
N PRO A 132 -6.55 -25.10 13.23
CA PRO A 132 -7.29 -24.20 12.36
C PRO A 132 -8.65 -23.77 12.92
N ASP A 133 -9.30 -24.56 13.80
CA ASP A 133 -10.58 -24.19 14.42
C ASP A 133 -10.41 -23.04 15.44
N SER A 134 -9.18 -22.80 15.91
CA SER A 134 -8.85 -21.72 16.84
C SER A 134 -8.48 -20.41 16.15
N ALA A 135 -8.43 -20.38 14.80
CA ALA A 135 -7.93 -19.27 14.02
C ALA A 135 -8.99 -18.18 13.78
N ASP A 136 -8.55 -16.92 13.77
CA ASP A 136 -9.35 -15.79 13.33
C ASP A 136 -9.30 -15.58 11.81
N VAL A 137 -8.19 -16.02 11.20
CA VAL A 137 -7.87 -15.81 9.78
C VAL A 137 -6.90 -16.88 9.29
N PHE A 138 -6.91 -17.15 7.98
CA PHE A 138 -6.06 -18.13 7.33
C PHE A 138 -5.01 -17.47 6.45
N PHE A 139 -3.72 -17.63 6.75
CA PHE A 139 -2.62 -17.10 5.94
C PHE A 139 -2.14 -18.12 4.91
N VAL A 140 -2.05 -17.69 3.65
CA VAL A 140 -1.56 -18.51 2.53
C VAL A 140 -0.13 -18.07 2.18
N PRO A 141 0.91 -18.82 2.59
CA PRO A 141 2.32 -18.43 2.38
C PRO A 141 2.79 -18.77 0.97
N PHE A 142 2.06 -18.34 -0.07
CA PHE A 142 2.50 -18.44 -1.47
C PHE A 142 3.26 -17.17 -1.84
N PHE A 143 4.54 -17.31 -2.19
CA PHE A 143 5.41 -16.19 -2.57
C PHE A 143 5.14 -15.76 -4.02
N SER A 144 3.91 -15.33 -4.29
CA SER A 144 3.41 -15.02 -5.62
C SER A 144 4.21 -13.93 -6.35
N SER A 145 4.71 -12.93 -5.61
CA SER A 145 5.63 -11.91 -6.15
C SER A 145 6.97 -12.51 -6.57
N LEU A 146 7.53 -13.40 -5.76
CA LEU A 146 8.78 -14.09 -6.07
C LEU A 146 8.60 -15.05 -7.24
N SER A 147 7.47 -15.76 -7.31
CA SER A 147 7.14 -16.66 -8.43
C SER A 147 7.14 -15.90 -9.75
N PHE A 148 6.42 -14.77 -9.82
CA PHE A 148 6.45 -13.88 -10.97
C PHE A 148 7.87 -13.40 -11.31
N ASN A 149 8.66 -12.94 -10.33
CA ASN A 149 10.03 -12.46 -10.57
C ASN A 149 11.01 -13.57 -11.00
N THR A 150 10.68 -14.82 -10.70
CA THR A 150 11.52 -16.00 -10.90
C THR A 150 11.19 -16.71 -12.22
N HIS A 151 9.92 -16.69 -12.62
CA HIS A 151 9.37 -17.49 -13.71
C HIS A 151 8.60 -16.67 -14.77
N GLY A 152 8.13 -15.45 -14.47
CA GLY A 152 7.20 -14.69 -15.31
C GLY A 152 7.80 -13.47 -16.02
N HIS A 153 9.02 -13.56 -16.56
CA HIS A 153 9.79 -12.42 -17.06
C HIS A 153 9.05 -11.56 -18.11
N THR A 154 8.38 -12.19 -19.08
CA THR A 154 7.61 -11.51 -20.13
C THR A 154 6.14 -11.89 -20.15
N MET A 155 5.75 -12.89 -19.34
CA MET A 155 4.43 -13.52 -19.35
C MET A 155 4.05 -14.21 -20.66
N THR A 156 5.03 -14.37 -21.55
CA THR A 156 4.92 -15.07 -22.83
C THR A 156 6.03 -16.10 -23.02
N ASP A 157 6.99 -16.16 -22.09
CA ASP A 157 8.11 -17.10 -22.13
C ASP A 157 7.70 -18.47 -21.58
N PRO A 158 8.35 -19.58 -22.00
CA PRO A 158 8.00 -20.92 -21.51
C PRO A 158 8.08 -21.09 -19.99
N ALA A 159 8.96 -20.34 -19.32
CA ALA A 159 9.10 -20.40 -17.87
C ALA A 159 7.86 -19.85 -17.14
N THR A 160 7.08 -19.00 -17.80
CA THR A 160 5.81 -18.47 -17.29
C THR A 160 4.81 -19.58 -16.97
N GLU A 161 4.89 -20.72 -17.64
CA GLU A 161 4.02 -21.86 -17.35
C GLU A 161 4.27 -22.46 -15.96
N ILE A 162 5.48 -22.29 -15.40
CA ILE A 162 5.77 -22.69 -14.02
C ILE A 162 4.99 -21.82 -13.03
N ASP A 163 4.97 -20.49 -13.22
CA ASP A 163 4.16 -19.58 -12.38
C ASP A 163 2.66 -19.90 -12.50
N ARG A 164 2.17 -20.18 -13.72
CA ARG A 164 0.79 -20.62 -13.93
C ARG A 164 0.49 -21.92 -13.18
N GLN A 165 1.34 -22.93 -13.32
CA GLN A 165 1.11 -24.23 -12.70
C GLN A 165 1.16 -24.13 -11.16
N LEU A 166 2.03 -23.30 -10.59
CA LEU A 166 2.03 -23.02 -9.15
C LEU A 166 0.70 -22.39 -8.70
N GLN A 167 0.13 -21.46 -9.47
CA GLN A 167 -1.18 -20.89 -9.14
C GLN A 167 -2.30 -21.94 -9.23
N VAL A 168 -2.29 -22.80 -10.26
CA VAL A 168 -3.26 -23.90 -10.41
C VAL A 168 -3.18 -24.87 -9.24
N ASP A 169 -1.98 -25.33 -8.92
CA ASP A 169 -1.73 -26.29 -7.84
C ASP A 169 -2.13 -25.70 -6.48
N LEU A 170 -1.85 -24.42 -6.24
CA LEU A 170 -2.26 -23.75 -5.02
C LEU A 170 -3.79 -23.74 -4.88
N LEU A 171 -4.52 -23.35 -5.94
CA LEU A 171 -5.99 -23.33 -5.89
C LEU A 171 -6.59 -24.72 -5.72
N LYS A 172 -5.94 -25.76 -6.27
CA LYS A 172 -6.35 -27.14 -6.03
C LYS A 172 -6.19 -27.52 -4.55
N LEU A 173 -5.06 -27.17 -3.93
CA LEU A 173 -4.80 -27.41 -2.51
C LEU A 173 -5.79 -26.64 -1.62
N LEU A 174 -5.99 -25.34 -1.89
CA LEU A 174 -6.95 -24.52 -1.16
C LEU A 174 -8.37 -25.05 -1.33
N GLY A 175 -8.77 -25.42 -2.55
CA GLY A 175 -10.09 -25.98 -2.85
C GLY A 175 -10.41 -27.30 -2.13
N GLN A 176 -9.40 -28.04 -1.67
CA GLN A 176 -9.57 -29.25 -0.85
C GLN A 176 -9.77 -28.95 0.64
N SER A 177 -9.48 -27.72 1.09
CA SER A 177 -9.63 -27.30 2.48
C SER A 177 -11.09 -26.98 2.82
N ASN A 178 -11.64 -27.61 3.85
CA ASN A 178 -12.98 -27.30 4.36
C ASN A 178 -13.13 -25.83 4.76
N TYR A 179 -12.05 -25.20 5.26
CA TYR A 179 -12.03 -23.79 5.64
C TYR A 179 -12.12 -22.85 4.44
N TRP A 180 -11.43 -23.17 3.34
CA TRP A 180 -11.59 -22.44 2.10
C TRP A 180 -13.00 -22.58 1.54
N GLN A 181 -13.55 -23.79 1.55
CA GLN A 181 -14.90 -24.06 1.05
C GLN A 181 -15.98 -23.33 1.86
N SER A 182 -15.84 -23.28 3.19
CA SER A 182 -16.83 -22.66 4.07
C SER A 182 -16.86 -21.13 3.94
N SER A 183 -15.70 -20.49 3.81
CA SER A 183 -15.59 -19.04 3.70
C SER A 183 -15.61 -18.53 2.26
N ALA A 184 -15.48 -19.43 1.27
CA ALA A 184 -15.16 -19.12 -0.11
C ALA A 184 -13.91 -18.22 -0.24
N GLY A 185 -12.91 -18.46 0.62
CA GLY A 185 -11.66 -17.72 0.66
C GLY A 185 -11.71 -16.36 1.34
N ARG A 186 -12.84 -15.93 1.92
CA ARG A 186 -13.04 -14.55 2.40
C ARG A 186 -12.28 -14.19 3.67
N ASP A 187 -11.95 -15.18 4.48
CA ASP A 187 -11.12 -15.08 5.67
C ASP A 187 -9.67 -15.54 5.41
N HIS A 188 -9.28 -15.63 4.14
CA HIS A 188 -7.91 -15.91 3.74
C HIS A 188 -7.16 -14.62 3.46
N VAL A 189 -5.91 -14.57 3.93
CA VAL A 189 -4.94 -13.50 3.66
C VAL A 189 -3.95 -14.02 2.64
N ILE A 190 -3.92 -13.38 1.47
CA ILE A 190 -3.07 -13.76 0.34
C ILE A 190 -2.25 -12.54 -0.07
N PRO A 191 -0.94 -12.51 0.24
CA PRO A 191 -0.11 -11.42 -0.23
C PRO A 191 0.22 -11.56 -1.72
N MET A 192 0.02 -10.45 -2.43
CA MET A 192 0.14 -10.27 -3.86
C MET A 192 0.82 -8.93 -4.14
N HIS A 193 1.96 -8.70 -3.48
CA HIS A 193 2.55 -7.37 -3.39
C HIS A 193 3.07 -6.85 -4.74
N HIS A 194 3.68 -7.70 -5.57
CA HIS A 194 4.05 -7.31 -6.92
C HIS A 194 2.78 -7.13 -7.79
N PRO A 195 2.64 -6.05 -8.59
CA PRO A 195 1.42 -5.79 -9.38
C PRO A 195 1.03 -6.88 -10.40
N ASN A 196 1.99 -7.70 -10.82
CA ASN A 196 1.78 -8.87 -11.69
C ASN A 196 1.75 -10.21 -10.94
N ALA A 197 1.82 -10.23 -9.61
CA ALA A 197 1.71 -11.45 -8.83
C ALA A 197 0.35 -12.12 -9.08
N PHE A 198 0.32 -13.45 -9.13
CA PHE A 198 -0.91 -14.23 -9.31
C PHE A 198 -1.71 -13.88 -10.58
N ARG A 199 -1.06 -13.38 -11.65
CA ARG A 199 -1.75 -12.76 -12.80
C ARG A 199 -2.75 -13.68 -13.50
N PHE A 200 -2.55 -15.01 -13.51
CA PHE A 200 -3.37 -15.92 -14.30
C PHE A 200 -4.69 -16.27 -13.63
N LEU A 201 -4.69 -16.46 -12.32
CA LEU A 201 -5.84 -16.94 -11.57
C LEU A 201 -6.32 -15.94 -10.51
N ARG A 202 -5.91 -14.66 -10.64
CA ARG A 202 -6.21 -13.59 -9.68
C ARG A 202 -7.69 -13.46 -9.33
N GLU A 203 -8.56 -13.63 -10.32
CA GLU A 203 -10.00 -13.51 -10.12
C GLU A 203 -10.55 -14.57 -9.16
N GLN A 204 -9.91 -15.75 -9.10
CA GLN A 204 -10.32 -16.85 -8.23
C GLN A 204 -10.00 -16.63 -6.76
N VAL A 205 -9.12 -15.67 -6.45
CA VAL A 205 -8.76 -15.28 -5.08
C VAL A 205 -9.31 -13.90 -4.70
N ASN A 206 -10.16 -13.29 -5.54
CA ASN A 206 -10.68 -11.95 -5.33
C ASN A 206 -11.49 -11.81 -4.01
N ALA A 207 -12.10 -12.88 -3.54
CA ALA A 207 -12.89 -12.84 -2.30
C ALA A 207 -12.03 -12.63 -1.04
N SER A 208 -10.74 -12.99 -1.11
CA SER A 208 -9.77 -12.94 -0.01
C SER A 208 -9.32 -11.52 0.33
N ILE A 209 -8.76 -11.39 1.54
CA ILE A 209 -8.02 -10.20 1.98
C ILE A 209 -6.67 -10.22 1.27
N LEU A 210 -6.48 -9.32 0.29
CA LEU A 210 -5.22 -9.24 -0.44
C LEU A 210 -4.27 -8.27 0.24
N ILE A 211 -2.98 -8.59 0.25
CA ILE A 211 -1.92 -7.65 0.62
C ILE A 211 -1.26 -7.15 -0.68
N VAL A 212 -1.42 -5.88 -1.01
CA VAL A 212 -1.00 -5.30 -2.30
C VAL A 212 -0.08 -4.10 -2.12
N ALA A 213 0.74 -3.77 -3.11
CA ALA A 213 1.57 -2.54 -3.06
C ALA A 213 0.76 -1.26 -3.32
N ASP A 214 -0.21 -1.35 -4.23
CA ASP A 214 -1.19 -0.31 -4.59
C ASP A 214 -2.32 -0.95 -5.43
N PHE A 215 -3.28 -0.13 -5.87
CA PHE A 215 -4.41 -0.58 -6.69
C PHE A 215 -4.26 -0.26 -8.19
N GLY A 216 -3.11 0.28 -8.64
CA GLY A 216 -2.96 0.82 -10.00
C GLY A 216 -3.19 -0.19 -11.12
N ARG A 217 -2.88 -1.47 -10.88
CA ARG A 217 -3.08 -2.57 -11.85
C ARG A 217 -4.27 -3.47 -11.55
N TYR A 218 -5.12 -3.07 -10.62
CA TYR A 218 -6.26 -3.85 -10.20
C TYR A 218 -7.55 -3.08 -10.54
N PRO A 219 -8.51 -3.70 -11.25
CA PRO A 219 -9.84 -3.14 -11.33
C PRO A 219 -10.40 -2.89 -9.92
N LYS A 220 -11.13 -1.80 -9.70
CA LYS A 220 -11.70 -1.45 -8.37
C LYS A 220 -12.58 -2.55 -7.76
N ILE A 221 -13.16 -3.41 -8.60
CA ILE A 221 -13.96 -4.57 -8.16
C ILE A 221 -13.10 -5.69 -7.56
N LEU A 222 -11.82 -5.72 -7.91
CA LEU A 222 -10.87 -6.75 -7.49
C LEU A 222 -10.13 -6.32 -6.22
N SER A 223 -9.67 -5.07 -6.19
CA SER A 223 -8.88 -4.57 -5.07
C SER A 223 -9.33 -3.20 -4.61
N ASN A 224 -9.54 -3.03 -3.30
CA ASN A 224 -9.95 -1.76 -2.69
C ASN A 224 -9.70 -1.73 -1.16
N LEU A 225 -9.62 -0.52 -0.60
CA LEU A 225 -9.35 -0.27 0.83
C LEU A 225 -10.34 -0.90 1.81
N SER A 226 -11.58 -1.18 1.40
CA SER A 226 -12.57 -1.78 2.31
C SER A 226 -12.32 -3.25 2.60
N LYS A 227 -11.55 -3.92 1.73
CA LYS A 227 -11.26 -5.37 1.81
C LYS A 227 -9.77 -5.64 1.99
N ASP A 228 -8.93 -4.94 1.24
CA ASP A 228 -7.51 -5.26 1.10
C ASP A 228 -6.63 -4.35 1.96
N VAL A 229 -5.38 -4.77 2.13
CA VAL A 229 -4.35 -4.05 2.89
C VAL A 229 -3.26 -3.60 1.92
N VAL A 230 -2.92 -2.31 1.97
CA VAL A 230 -1.79 -1.75 1.24
C VAL A 230 -0.54 -1.94 2.08
N ALA A 231 0.46 -2.65 1.54
CA ALA A 231 1.74 -2.89 2.18
C ALA A 231 2.83 -1.98 1.63
N PRO A 232 3.79 -1.57 2.48
CA PRO A 232 4.95 -0.84 2.00
C PRO A 232 5.88 -1.77 1.21
N TYR A 233 6.62 -1.18 0.28
CA TYR A 233 7.73 -1.88 -0.33
C TYR A 233 8.83 -2.06 0.70
N VAL A 234 9.51 -3.21 0.63
CA VAL A 234 10.73 -3.41 1.41
C VAL A 234 11.81 -2.50 0.84
N HIS A 235 12.22 -1.48 1.59
CA HIS A 235 13.25 -0.54 1.15
C HIS A 235 14.56 -1.28 0.80
N VAL A 236 15.23 -0.76 -0.22
CA VAL A 236 16.48 -1.31 -0.75
C VAL A 236 17.70 -0.53 -0.30
N VAL A 237 17.48 0.63 0.33
CA VAL A 237 18.51 1.40 1.04
C VAL A 237 18.59 0.99 2.51
N GLU A 238 19.71 1.29 3.15
CA GLU A 238 19.85 1.16 4.60
C GLU A 238 19.08 2.27 5.32
N SER A 239 18.47 1.89 6.44
CA SER A 239 17.77 2.80 7.35
C SER A 239 18.75 3.78 7.97
N PHE A 240 18.35 5.06 8.02
CA PHE A 240 19.21 6.10 8.54
C PHE A 240 18.99 6.26 10.05
N VAL A 241 19.73 5.50 10.85
CA VAL A 241 19.52 5.42 12.30
C VAL A 241 20.03 6.64 13.08
N ASP A 242 21.12 7.27 12.61
CA ASP A 242 21.80 8.37 13.32
C ASP A 242 21.68 9.71 12.60
N ASP A 243 20.45 10.20 12.46
CA ASP A 243 20.16 11.50 11.82
C ASP A 243 19.97 12.60 12.88
N ASP A 244 20.99 12.85 13.70
CA ASP A 244 20.97 13.79 14.83
C ASP A 244 21.89 15.01 14.62
N LEU A 245 22.06 15.42 13.36
CA LEU A 245 22.86 16.60 13.03
C LEU A 245 22.30 17.85 13.75
N PRO A 246 23.13 18.73 14.34
CA PRO A 246 22.66 19.91 15.07
C PRO A 246 21.81 20.88 14.24
N ASN A 247 22.05 20.95 12.92
CA ASN A 247 21.36 21.84 12.00
C ASN A 247 20.84 21.06 10.77
N PRO A 248 19.84 20.17 10.93
CA PRO A 248 19.47 19.20 9.90
C PRO A 248 18.87 19.87 8.65
N TYR A 249 18.25 21.04 8.79
CA TYR A 249 17.74 21.81 7.66
C TYR A 249 18.86 22.44 6.82
N GLU A 250 19.90 22.99 7.46
CA GLU A 250 21.00 23.67 6.73
C GLU A 250 22.04 22.69 6.19
N SER A 251 22.21 21.54 6.83
CA SER A 251 23.12 20.50 6.35
C SER A 251 22.64 19.82 5.07
N ARG A 252 21.37 19.99 4.71
CA ARG A 252 20.76 19.44 3.48
C ARG A 252 20.72 20.51 2.40
N SER A 253 21.76 20.55 1.58
CA SER A 253 21.95 21.58 0.55
C SER A 253 21.01 21.42 -0.66
N THR A 254 20.60 20.19 -0.97
CA THR A 254 19.70 19.92 -2.10
C THR A 254 18.25 20.17 -1.67
N LEU A 255 17.52 21.01 -2.40
CA LEU A 255 16.10 21.27 -2.14
C LEU A 255 15.27 20.04 -2.48
N LEU A 256 15.34 19.56 -3.72
CA LEU A 256 14.49 18.48 -4.23
C LEU A 256 15.32 17.43 -4.96
N TYR A 257 15.12 16.16 -4.60
CA TYR A 257 15.89 15.04 -5.12
C TYR A 257 15.02 14.00 -5.83
N PHE A 258 15.46 13.59 -7.01
CA PHE A 258 14.93 12.46 -7.76
C PHE A 258 16.07 11.70 -8.46
N ARG A 259 16.10 10.38 -8.26
CA ARG A 259 16.87 9.46 -9.09
C ARG A 259 16.04 8.23 -9.44
N GLY A 260 16.05 7.84 -10.71
CA GLY A 260 15.48 6.56 -11.16
C GLY A 260 14.98 6.57 -12.59
N ARG A 261 14.24 5.54 -12.98
CA ARG A 261 13.75 5.42 -14.37
C ARG A 261 12.71 6.48 -14.69
N THR A 262 13.01 7.30 -15.69
CA THR A 262 12.16 8.37 -16.24
C THR A 262 11.35 7.91 -17.45
N VAL A 263 11.87 6.95 -18.22
CA VAL A 263 11.20 6.36 -19.39
C VAL A 263 10.90 4.89 -19.10
N ARG A 264 9.61 4.53 -19.09
CA ARG A 264 9.14 3.16 -18.88
C ARG A 264 7.72 3.03 -19.45
N LYS A 265 7.52 2.12 -20.43
CA LYS A 265 6.24 1.80 -21.11
C LYS A 265 5.32 3.03 -21.35
N ASP A 266 4.01 2.82 -21.46
CA ASP A 266 3.03 3.86 -21.84
C ASP A 266 2.71 4.89 -20.71
N GLU A 267 3.24 4.72 -19.49
CA GLU A 267 2.83 5.47 -18.29
C GLU A 267 3.93 6.32 -17.62
N GLY A 268 5.21 6.20 -18.02
CA GLY A 268 6.31 7.05 -17.51
C GLY A 268 6.23 8.54 -17.91
N VAL A 269 5.11 8.97 -18.49
CA VAL A 269 4.88 10.30 -19.05
C VAL A 269 5.09 11.40 -18.00
N VAL A 270 4.67 11.19 -16.76
CA VAL A 270 4.82 12.19 -15.68
C VAL A 270 6.30 12.42 -15.37
N ARG A 271 7.09 11.35 -15.24
CA ARG A 271 8.53 11.44 -14.96
C ARG A 271 9.31 12.07 -16.11
N ALA A 272 8.96 11.75 -17.35
CA ALA A 272 9.59 12.36 -18.52
C ALA A 272 9.25 13.86 -18.63
N LYS A 273 8.02 14.26 -18.28
CA LYS A 273 7.62 15.68 -18.28
C LYS A 273 8.27 16.46 -17.12
N LEU A 274 8.30 15.89 -15.92
CA LEU A 274 8.96 16.50 -14.76
C LEU A 274 10.45 16.69 -15.00
N ALA A 275 11.11 15.75 -15.70
CA ALA A 275 12.51 15.91 -16.11
C ALA A 275 12.71 17.21 -16.89
N LYS A 276 11.81 17.56 -17.81
CA LYS A 276 11.91 18.79 -18.61
C LYS A 276 11.64 20.05 -17.79
N ILE A 277 10.78 19.96 -16.78
CA ILE A 277 10.36 21.10 -15.95
C ILE A 277 11.38 21.43 -14.85
N LEU A 278 12.03 20.41 -14.31
CA LEU A 278 12.92 20.53 -13.16
C LEU A 278 14.39 20.72 -13.55
N VAL A 279 14.73 20.65 -14.85
CA VAL A 279 16.06 21.00 -15.36
C VAL A 279 16.32 22.51 -15.19
N GLY A 280 17.54 22.85 -14.78
CA GLY A 280 18.03 24.24 -14.69
C GLY A 280 17.93 24.88 -13.31
N TYR A 281 17.36 24.19 -12.31
CA TYR A 281 17.45 24.62 -10.91
C TYR A 281 18.72 24.07 -10.28
N GLU A 282 19.57 24.94 -9.74
CA GLU A 282 20.85 24.57 -9.12
C GLU A 282 20.70 23.67 -7.88
N ASP A 283 19.61 23.85 -7.12
CA ASP A 283 19.30 23.12 -5.89
C ASP A 283 18.35 21.92 -6.11
N VAL A 284 18.13 21.50 -7.37
CA VAL A 284 17.28 20.35 -7.71
C VAL A 284 18.10 19.28 -8.43
N HIS A 285 18.14 18.08 -7.85
CA HIS A 285 18.75 16.91 -8.48
C HIS A 285 17.68 16.07 -9.15
N TYR A 286 17.67 16.01 -10.49
CA TYR A 286 16.77 15.15 -11.24
C TYR A 286 17.54 14.28 -12.23
N GLU A 287 17.65 12.99 -11.94
CA GLU A 287 18.51 12.08 -12.72
C GLU A 287 17.80 10.82 -13.18
N GLN A 288 17.95 10.50 -14.46
CA GLN A 288 17.59 9.20 -15.00
C GLN A 288 18.62 8.15 -14.60
N SER A 289 18.19 7.08 -13.95
CA SER A 289 19.08 6.01 -13.49
C SER A 289 18.42 4.63 -13.47
N PHE A 290 19.25 3.58 -13.49
CA PHE A 290 18.87 2.18 -13.36
C PHE A 290 19.34 1.66 -12.00
N ALA A 291 18.57 0.75 -11.40
CA ALA A 291 18.92 0.17 -10.11
C ALA A 291 20.09 -0.82 -10.23
N THR A 292 21.30 -0.31 -10.00
CA THR A 292 22.54 -1.05 -9.68
C THR A 292 22.94 -0.79 -8.22
N GLU A 293 23.89 -1.56 -7.68
CA GLU A 293 24.39 -1.33 -6.32
C GLU A 293 24.97 0.09 -6.15
N GLU A 294 25.71 0.59 -7.14
CA GLU A 294 26.26 1.94 -7.14
C GLU A 294 25.15 2.99 -7.14
N SER A 295 24.11 2.79 -7.95
CA SER A 295 22.97 3.71 -8.00
C SER A 295 22.18 3.73 -6.70
N ILE A 296 22.10 2.60 -5.98
CA ILE A 296 21.42 2.49 -4.69
C ILE A 296 22.21 3.29 -3.66
N LYS A 297 23.54 3.08 -3.56
CA LYS A 297 24.42 3.86 -2.69
C LYS A 297 24.35 5.36 -2.98
N ALA A 298 24.38 5.73 -4.25
CA ALA A 298 24.28 7.12 -4.66
C ALA A 298 22.88 7.70 -4.35
N SER A 299 21.81 6.91 -4.45
CA SER A 299 20.45 7.31 -4.06
C SER A 299 20.35 7.51 -2.56
N THR A 300 20.91 6.60 -1.75
CA THR A 300 21.01 6.74 -0.29
C THR A 300 21.67 8.06 0.10
N TYR A 301 22.85 8.35 -0.48
CA TYR A 301 23.55 9.61 -0.21
C TYR A 301 22.72 10.83 -0.62
N GLY A 302 22.17 10.82 -1.84
CA GLY A 302 21.37 11.92 -2.36
C GLY A 302 20.12 12.21 -1.53
N MET A 303 19.39 11.18 -1.09
CA MET A 303 18.22 11.36 -0.22
C MET A 303 18.61 11.95 1.14
N ARG A 304 19.68 11.45 1.77
CA ARG A 304 20.13 11.92 3.10
C ARG A 304 20.66 13.36 3.10
N THR A 305 21.12 13.87 1.96
CA THR A 305 21.59 15.27 1.79
C THR A 305 20.52 16.22 1.24
N SER A 306 19.29 15.75 1.04
CA SER A 306 18.21 16.52 0.44
C SER A 306 17.09 16.83 1.42
N LYS A 307 16.49 18.03 1.29
CA LYS A 307 15.33 18.45 2.09
C LYS A 307 14.09 17.68 1.70
N PHE A 308 13.86 17.50 0.40
CA PHE A 308 12.68 16.86 -0.15
C PHE A 308 13.04 15.78 -1.18
N CYS A 309 12.26 14.71 -1.23
CA CYS A 309 12.44 13.61 -2.18
C CYS A 309 11.20 13.42 -3.04
N LEU A 310 11.36 13.64 -4.34
CA LEU A 310 10.28 13.57 -5.31
C LEU A 310 9.84 12.13 -5.57
N HIS A 311 8.55 11.89 -5.42
CA HIS A 311 7.90 10.61 -5.65
C HIS A 311 6.77 10.74 -6.67
N PRO A 312 7.11 10.77 -7.97
CA PRO A 312 6.11 10.78 -9.03
C PRO A 312 5.65 9.37 -9.38
N ALA A 313 4.33 9.23 -9.57
CA ALA A 313 3.72 8.03 -10.12
C ALA A 313 4.45 7.55 -11.39
N GLY A 314 4.54 6.23 -11.54
CA GLY A 314 5.09 5.58 -12.74
C GLY A 314 4.06 4.64 -13.34
N ASP A 315 4.47 3.44 -13.72
CA ASP A 315 3.56 2.37 -14.19
C ASP A 315 2.51 1.90 -13.14
N THR A 316 2.67 2.39 -11.92
CA THR A 316 1.77 2.23 -10.78
C THR A 316 1.82 3.51 -9.93
N PRO A 317 0.76 3.82 -9.15
CA PRO A 317 0.72 5.00 -8.30
C PRO A 317 1.84 5.06 -7.25
N SER A 318 2.26 3.91 -6.70
CA SER A 318 3.31 3.82 -5.66
C SER A 318 4.60 3.22 -6.21
N SER A 319 5.72 3.43 -5.49
CA SER A 319 6.99 2.71 -5.74
C SER A 319 7.90 2.65 -4.51
N CYS A 320 8.88 1.74 -4.53
CA CYS A 320 9.87 1.57 -3.45
C CYS A 320 10.57 2.87 -3.03
N ARG A 321 10.77 3.82 -3.95
CA ARG A 321 11.44 5.10 -3.68
C ARG A 321 10.78 5.90 -2.55
N LEU A 322 9.46 5.79 -2.37
CA LEU A 322 8.78 6.47 -1.26
C LEU A 322 9.34 5.96 0.08
N PHE A 323 9.43 4.65 0.21
CA PHE A 323 9.89 3.99 1.42
C PHE A 323 11.40 4.15 1.62
N ASP A 324 12.19 4.15 0.54
CA ASP A 324 13.61 4.51 0.60
C ASP A 324 13.82 5.95 1.13
N ALA A 325 12.97 6.90 0.71
CA ALA A 325 13.01 8.28 1.19
C ALA A 325 12.57 8.40 2.66
N ILE A 326 11.54 7.65 3.07
CA ILE A 326 11.07 7.62 4.47
C ILE A 326 12.18 7.14 5.41
N VAL A 327 12.80 6.00 5.12
CA VAL A 327 13.88 5.46 5.97
C VAL A 327 15.19 6.24 5.84
N SER A 328 15.31 7.13 4.85
CA SER A 328 16.42 8.09 4.72
C SER A 328 16.10 9.46 5.33
N HIS A 329 14.93 9.62 5.95
CA HIS A 329 14.44 10.87 6.54
C HIS A 329 14.43 12.06 5.56
N CYS A 330 14.13 11.80 4.30
CA CYS A 330 13.96 12.82 3.27
C CYS A 330 12.46 13.09 3.07
N VAL A 331 12.00 14.33 3.25
CA VAL A 331 10.56 14.67 3.23
C VAL A 331 9.94 14.30 1.87
N PRO A 332 9.00 13.33 1.80
CA PRO A 332 8.44 12.90 0.54
C PRO A 332 7.62 14.00 -0.13
N VAL A 333 7.81 14.17 -1.43
CA VAL A 333 6.98 15.01 -2.30
C VAL A 333 6.25 14.09 -3.27
N ILE A 334 5.03 13.72 -2.92
CA ILE A 334 4.24 12.71 -3.62
C ILE A 334 3.44 13.38 -4.74
N VAL A 335 3.69 12.95 -5.98
CA VAL A 335 2.97 13.40 -7.18
C VAL A 335 2.16 12.25 -7.75
N SER A 336 0.87 12.20 -7.38
CA SER A 336 -0.06 11.16 -7.81
C SER A 336 -1.51 11.58 -7.54
N ASP A 337 -2.43 11.20 -8.43
CA ASP A 337 -3.88 11.42 -8.27
C ASP A 337 -4.61 10.18 -7.72
N GLN A 338 -3.89 9.06 -7.55
CA GLN A 338 -4.48 7.72 -7.33
C GLN A 338 -3.67 6.85 -6.36
N ILE A 339 -2.71 7.43 -5.64
CA ILE A 339 -1.93 6.67 -4.67
C ILE A 339 -2.80 6.41 -3.44
N GLU A 340 -2.79 5.18 -2.98
CA GLU A 340 -3.23 4.79 -1.64
C GLU A 340 -1.98 4.35 -0.89
N LEU A 341 -1.86 4.71 0.38
CA LEU A 341 -0.64 4.54 1.16
C LEU A 341 -0.83 3.46 2.24
N PRO A 342 0.26 2.79 2.66
CA PRO A 342 0.19 1.88 3.80
C PRO A 342 -0.22 2.60 5.08
N TYR A 343 -1.11 1.99 5.84
CA TYR A 343 -1.46 2.41 7.21
C TYR A 343 -2.15 3.79 7.33
N GLU A 344 -2.84 4.27 6.29
CA GLU A 344 -3.46 5.62 6.29
C GLU A 344 -4.53 5.86 7.37
N ASP A 345 -5.11 4.79 7.94
CA ASP A 345 -6.01 4.87 9.09
C ASP A 345 -5.29 5.12 10.42
N GLU A 346 -3.96 4.92 10.47
CA GLU A 346 -3.12 5.09 11.66
C GLU A 346 -2.05 6.19 11.49
N ILE A 347 -1.59 6.42 10.26
CA ILE A 347 -0.51 7.34 9.91
C ILE A 347 -1.03 8.40 8.95
N ASP A 348 -1.14 9.63 9.45
CA ASP A 348 -1.44 10.81 8.64
C ASP A 348 -0.19 11.30 7.89
N TYR A 349 -0.10 10.94 6.61
CA TYR A 349 1.01 11.35 5.73
C TYR A 349 1.12 12.86 5.51
N THR A 350 0.05 13.63 5.73
CA THR A 350 0.10 15.10 5.57
C THR A 350 0.98 15.77 6.63
N GLN A 351 1.27 15.07 7.72
CA GLN A 351 2.14 15.54 8.79
C GLN A 351 3.63 15.48 8.42
N PHE A 352 4.00 14.73 7.38
CA PHE A 352 5.40 14.51 7.03
C PHE A 352 5.69 14.40 5.53
N SER A 353 4.69 14.60 4.66
CA SER A 353 4.82 14.57 3.21
C SER A 353 4.11 15.77 2.59
N VAL A 354 4.52 16.15 1.38
CA VAL A 354 3.87 17.16 0.55
C VAL A 354 3.22 16.48 -0.65
N PHE A 355 1.97 16.81 -0.94
CA PHE A 355 1.21 16.20 -2.03
C PHE A 355 0.97 17.19 -3.16
N PHE A 356 1.06 16.71 -4.40
CA PHE A 356 0.65 17.44 -5.60
C PHE A 356 -0.15 16.51 -6.51
N SER A 357 -1.23 17.03 -7.09
CA SER A 357 -1.84 16.38 -8.24
C SER A 357 -0.87 16.37 -9.41
N VAL A 358 -1.04 15.42 -10.35
CA VAL A 358 -0.22 15.39 -11.56
C VAL A 358 -0.37 16.70 -12.34
N LYS A 359 -1.57 17.28 -12.35
CA LYS A 359 -1.85 18.55 -13.01
C LYS A 359 -1.03 19.71 -12.42
N GLU A 360 -1.03 19.86 -11.10
CA GLU A 360 -0.25 20.91 -10.41
C GLU A 360 1.24 20.74 -10.60
N ALA A 361 1.72 19.50 -10.46
CA ALA A 361 3.13 19.17 -10.57
C ALA A 361 3.72 19.48 -11.95
N LEU A 362 2.88 19.45 -13.00
CA LEU A 362 3.29 19.74 -14.38
C LEU A 362 3.23 21.23 -14.74
N VAL A 363 2.82 22.12 -13.82
CA VAL A 363 2.93 23.57 -14.01
C VAL A 363 4.39 23.98 -13.78
N PRO A 364 5.09 24.58 -14.78
CA PRO A 364 6.49 24.94 -14.63
C PRO A 364 6.76 25.84 -13.41
N GLY A 365 7.77 25.47 -12.63
CA GLY A 365 8.16 26.19 -11.41
C GLY A 365 7.25 26.01 -10.19
N TYR A 366 6.04 25.46 -10.34
CA TYR A 366 5.06 25.39 -9.25
C TYR A 366 5.57 24.59 -8.04
N ILE A 367 6.06 23.35 -8.25
CA ILE A 367 6.59 22.52 -7.16
C ILE A 367 7.73 23.24 -6.43
N VAL A 368 8.71 23.76 -7.17
CA VAL A 368 9.88 24.42 -6.58
C VAL A 368 9.48 25.64 -5.76
N THR A 369 8.59 26.48 -6.29
CA THR A 369 8.06 27.64 -5.56
C THR A 369 7.34 27.22 -4.28
N GLN A 370 6.49 26.19 -4.34
CA GLN A 370 5.77 25.69 -3.17
C GLN A 370 6.72 25.13 -2.11
N LEU A 371 7.74 24.36 -2.50
CA LEU A 371 8.72 23.81 -1.56
C LEU A 371 9.57 24.91 -0.90
N ARG A 372 9.94 25.96 -1.63
CA ARG A 372 10.68 27.11 -1.09
C ARG A 372 9.87 27.96 -0.11
N GLN A 373 8.53 27.93 -0.21
CA GLN A 373 7.63 28.61 0.72
C GLN A 373 7.44 27.86 2.05
N ILE A 374 7.86 26.59 2.14
CA ILE A 374 7.81 25.82 3.39
C ILE A 374 8.89 26.37 4.33
N SER A 375 8.44 26.92 5.47
CA SER A 375 9.36 27.44 6.48
C SER A 375 10.23 26.34 7.08
N LYS A 376 11.41 26.72 7.59
CA LYS A 376 12.32 25.82 8.29
C LYS A 376 11.64 25.09 9.45
N GLU A 377 10.80 25.78 10.22
CA GLU A 377 10.07 25.21 11.36
C GLU A 377 9.08 24.14 10.90
N ARG A 378 8.36 24.39 9.79
CA ARG A 378 7.44 23.40 9.22
C ARG A 378 8.21 22.19 8.69
N TRP A 379 9.34 22.40 8.02
CA TRP A 379 10.18 21.30 7.56
C TRP A 379 10.72 20.46 8.71
N LEU A 380 11.23 21.09 9.78
CA LEU A 380 11.74 20.40 10.97
C LEU A 380 10.66 19.54 11.65
N LYS A 381 9.39 20.00 11.66
CA LYS A 381 8.26 19.19 12.14
C LYS A 381 8.03 17.96 11.28
N MET A 382 8.01 18.11 9.94
CA MET A 382 7.85 16.97 9.02
C MET A 382 9.00 15.97 9.15
N TRP A 383 10.23 16.46 9.21
CA TRP A 383 11.43 15.65 9.40
C TRP A 383 11.44 14.91 10.75
N GLY A 384 11.09 15.59 11.84
CA GLY A 384 10.96 14.94 13.16
C GLY A 384 9.87 13.86 13.17
N ARG A 385 8.75 14.09 12.46
CA ARG A 385 7.70 13.07 12.30
C ARG A 385 8.19 11.87 11.49
N LEU A 386 8.97 12.07 10.42
CA LEU A 386 9.60 10.98 9.64
C LEU A 386 10.47 10.08 10.52
N LYS A 387 11.34 10.68 11.35
CA LYS A 387 12.19 9.91 12.28
C LYS A 387 11.37 9.04 13.22
N ASN A 388 10.24 9.57 13.69
CA ASN A 388 9.39 8.84 14.62
C ASN A 388 8.61 7.69 13.96
N ILE A 389 8.31 7.78 12.66
CA ILE A 389 7.47 6.80 11.95
C ILE A 389 8.25 5.84 11.05
N SER A 390 9.54 6.07 10.79
CA SER A 390 10.34 5.28 9.85
C SER A 390 10.38 3.78 10.22
N HIS A 391 10.40 3.47 11.51
CA HIS A 391 10.37 2.09 12.02
C HIS A 391 9.13 1.29 11.58
N HIS A 392 8.00 1.94 11.27
CA HIS A 392 6.80 1.28 10.73
C HIS A 392 6.97 0.72 9.31
N TYR A 393 8.07 1.06 8.64
CA TYR A 393 8.38 0.63 7.28
C TYR A 393 9.57 -0.34 7.25
N GLU A 394 10.08 -0.73 8.42
CA GLU A 394 11.16 -1.69 8.60
C GLU A 394 10.61 -3.11 8.62
N PHE A 395 11.12 -3.96 7.72
CA PHE A 395 10.82 -5.40 7.73
C PHE A 395 11.92 -6.14 8.48
N GLN A 396 11.57 -6.74 9.62
CA GLN A 396 12.53 -7.30 10.56
C GLN A 396 12.25 -8.77 10.89
N TYR A 397 13.31 -9.50 11.18
CA TYR A 397 13.26 -10.83 11.78
C TYR A 397 14.42 -10.96 12.77
N PRO A 398 14.17 -11.13 14.09
CA PRO A 398 12.87 -11.25 14.75
C PRO A 398 11.95 -10.02 14.56
N PRO A 399 10.62 -10.20 14.50
CA PRO A 399 9.68 -9.08 14.41
C PRO A 399 9.82 -8.14 15.61
N ARG A 400 9.73 -6.83 15.37
CA ARG A 400 9.74 -5.80 16.41
C ARG A 400 8.39 -5.13 16.52
N LYS A 401 8.04 -4.64 17.71
CA LYS A 401 6.79 -3.90 17.90
C LYS A 401 6.72 -2.72 16.94
N GLU A 402 5.52 -2.47 16.42
CA GLU A 402 5.24 -1.41 15.45
C GLU A 402 6.04 -1.52 14.13
N ASP A 403 6.76 -2.63 13.87
CA ASP A 403 7.44 -2.81 12.58
C ASP A 403 6.45 -3.02 11.43
N ALA A 404 6.95 -3.05 10.18
CA ALA A 404 6.08 -3.16 9.01
C ALA A 404 5.17 -4.39 9.07
N VAL A 405 5.65 -5.52 9.57
CA VAL A 405 4.84 -6.75 9.59
C VAL A 405 3.77 -6.70 10.69
N ASN A 406 4.08 -6.13 11.86
CA ASN A 406 3.09 -5.91 12.91
C ASN A 406 2.00 -4.94 12.44
N MET A 407 2.37 -3.84 11.79
CA MET A 407 1.42 -2.92 11.18
C MET A 407 0.53 -3.63 10.16
N LEU A 408 1.09 -4.51 9.30
CA LEU A 408 0.30 -5.31 8.36
C LEU A 408 -0.70 -6.25 9.04
N TRP A 409 -0.31 -6.94 10.10
CA TRP A 409 -1.22 -7.83 10.84
C TRP A 409 -2.33 -7.06 11.54
N ARG A 410 -2.04 -5.87 12.07
CA ARG A 410 -3.03 -4.96 12.63
C ARG A 410 -4.04 -4.50 11.56
N GLN A 411 -3.56 -4.14 10.37
CA GLN A 411 -4.42 -3.80 9.24
C GLN A 411 -5.31 -4.97 8.81
N VAL A 412 -4.77 -6.20 8.74
CA VAL A 412 -5.56 -7.41 8.48
C VAL A 412 -6.67 -7.57 9.52
N LYS A 413 -6.34 -7.39 10.80
CA LYS A 413 -7.31 -7.46 11.91
C LYS A 413 -8.46 -6.46 11.71
N HIS A 414 -8.18 -5.25 11.21
CA HIS A 414 -9.21 -4.25 10.90
C HIS A 414 -10.16 -4.68 9.77
N LYS A 415 -9.75 -5.59 8.86
CA LYS A 415 -10.61 -6.09 7.77
C LYS A 415 -11.53 -7.25 8.21
N LEU A 416 -11.24 -7.91 9.33
CA LEU A 416 -11.96 -9.12 9.74
C LEU A 416 -13.45 -8.93 10.00
N PRO A 417 -13.94 -7.85 10.64
CA PRO A 417 -15.38 -7.68 10.85
C PRO A 417 -16.17 -7.71 9.53
N ALA A 418 -15.65 -7.04 8.49
CA ALA A 418 -16.27 -7.03 7.17
C ALA A 418 -16.16 -8.39 6.47
N ALA A 419 -15.02 -9.07 6.58
CA ALA A 419 -14.83 -10.42 6.04
C ALA A 419 -15.79 -11.43 6.68
N LYS A 420 -15.86 -11.47 8.03
CA LYS A 420 -16.77 -12.35 8.79
C LYS A 420 -18.24 -12.07 8.45
N LEU A 421 -18.62 -10.80 8.33
CA LEU A 421 -19.96 -10.43 7.87
C LEU A 421 -20.25 -10.99 6.46
N ALA A 422 -19.30 -10.89 5.53
CA ALA A 422 -19.45 -11.43 4.18
C ALA A 422 -19.57 -12.97 4.17
N VAL A 423 -18.80 -13.66 5.01
CA VAL A 423 -18.92 -15.12 5.21
C VAL A 423 -20.29 -15.51 5.72
N HIS A 424 -20.76 -14.90 6.82
CA HIS A 424 -22.08 -15.20 7.39
C HIS A 424 -23.23 -14.96 6.40
N ARG A 425 -23.12 -13.91 5.57
CA ARG A 425 -24.10 -13.62 4.52
C ARG A 425 -24.08 -14.68 3.43
N ASN A 426 -22.89 -15.09 2.97
CA ASN A 426 -22.73 -16.11 1.94
C ASN A 426 -23.30 -17.47 2.38
N LEU A 427 -23.08 -17.85 3.64
CA LEU A 427 -23.62 -19.09 4.20
C LEU A 427 -25.15 -19.09 4.31
N ARG A 428 -25.77 -17.92 4.59
CA ARG A 428 -27.22 -17.80 4.72
C ARG A 428 -27.95 -17.64 3.39
N LEU A 429 -27.34 -16.94 2.44
CA LEU A 429 -28.00 -16.54 1.19
C LEU A 429 -27.67 -17.54 0.07
N LYS A 430 -28.70 -18.19 -0.50
CA LYS A 430 -28.57 -19.06 -1.69
C LYS A 430 -28.32 -18.31 -3.00
N VAL A 431 -28.15 -16.99 -2.94
CA VAL A 431 -27.96 -16.10 -4.09
C VAL A 431 -26.75 -15.21 -3.83
N PRO A 432 -25.83 -15.04 -4.81
CA PRO A 432 -24.70 -14.12 -4.67
C PRO A 432 -25.17 -12.70 -4.35
N ASP A 433 -24.38 -11.97 -3.57
CA ASP A 433 -24.61 -10.57 -3.15
C ASP A 433 -25.37 -9.75 -4.20
N TRP A 434 -26.68 -9.60 -4.04
CA TRP A 434 -27.58 -9.06 -5.06
C TRP A 434 -27.27 -7.60 -5.43
N TRP A 435 -26.58 -6.86 -4.57
CA TRP A 435 -26.12 -5.49 -4.82
C TRP A 435 -24.83 -5.43 -5.66
N ARG A 436 -24.04 -6.53 -5.76
CA ARG A 436 -22.88 -6.57 -6.67
C ARG A 436 -23.28 -6.68 -8.14
N ARG A 437 -24.54 -7.03 -8.44
CA ARG A 437 -25.07 -7.08 -9.81
C ARG A 437 -25.33 -5.71 -10.44
N ARG A 438 -25.25 -4.63 -9.65
CA ARG A 438 -25.40 -3.25 -10.15
C ARG A 438 -24.09 -2.51 -10.00
N ARG A 439 -23.22 -2.61 -10.99
CA ARG A 439 -22.21 -1.59 -11.31
C ARG A 439 -21.61 -1.87 -12.68
#